data_AF-A0A2J8SP13-F1
#
_entry.id   AF-A0A2J8SP13-F1
#
_cell.length_a   1.000
_cell.length_b   1.000
_cell.length_c   1.000
_cell.angle_alpha   90.00
_cell.angle_beta   90.00
_cell.angle_gamma   90.00
#
_symmetry.space_group_name_H-M   'P 1'
#
loop_
_entity.id
_entity.type
_entity.pdbx_description
1 polymer ?
#
loop_
_entity_poly.entity_id
_entity_poly.type
_entity_poly.pdbx_seq_one_letter_code
_entity_poly.pdbx_strand_id
1 'polypeptide(L)'
;LGRQGSPKILEHLESRLRALGLSFVRLLLSEIFPSKLSLLPEVDVWVQVACPRLSIDWGTAFPKPLLTPYEAAVALRDISWQQPYPMDFYAGSSLGPWTVNHGQDRRPHAPGRPARGKVQEESTHPPSAVTCEDCSCRDEKVAPLAP
;
A
#
# COMPACT_ATOMS: atom_id res chain seq x y z
N LEU A 1 -1.16 -12.92 -3.23
CA LEU A 1 -1.51 -11.56 -2.78
C LEU A 1 -2.61 -11.65 -1.72
N GLY A 2 -2.27 -11.61 -0.43
CA GLY A 2 -3.24 -11.68 0.66
C GLY A 2 -3.50 -10.30 1.26
N ARG A 3 -4.79 -9.96 1.46
CA ARG A 3 -5.33 -8.67 1.98
C ARG A 3 -5.13 -7.46 1.06
N GLN A 4 -5.71 -7.52 -0.14
CA GLN A 4 -5.95 -6.33 -0.94
C GLN A 4 -7.42 -5.92 -0.81
N GLY A 5 -7.68 -4.65 -0.55
CA GLY A 5 -9.02 -4.14 -0.28
C GLY A 5 -9.17 -3.56 1.13
N SER A 6 -10.02 -2.54 1.28
CA SER A 6 -10.41 -1.98 2.57
C SER A 6 -11.93 -1.95 2.69
N PRO A 7 -12.54 -2.74 3.60
CA PRO A 7 -13.98 -2.67 3.87
C PRO A 7 -14.44 -1.26 4.26
N LYS A 8 -13.60 -0.51 4.99
CA LYS A 8 -13.91 0.87 5.39
C LYS A 8 -14.08 1.81 4.19
N ILE A 9 -13.22 1.68 3.17
CA ILE A 9 -13.32 2.49 1.95
C ILE A 9 -14.61 2.10 1.19
N LEU A 10 -14.89 0.80 1.10
CA LEU A 10 -16.11 0.32 0.46
C LEU A 10 -17.37 0.85 1.16
N GLU A 11 -17.45 0.73 2.48
CA GLU A 11 -18.57 1.24 3.29
C GLU A 11 -18.75 2.76 3.12
N HIS A 12 -17.65 3.51 3.09
CA HIS A 12 -17.67 4.95 2.85
C HIS A 12 -18.25 5.27 1.46
N LEU A 13 -17.74 4.64 0.39
CA LEU A 13 -18.23 4.84 -0.97
C LEU A 13 -19.73 4.51 -1.09
N GLU A 14 -20.17 3.40 -0.49
CA GLU A 14 -21.58 3.03 -0.53
C GLU A 14 -22.48 4.02 0.20
N SER A 15 -22.03 4.54 1.34
CA SER A 15 -22.75 5.58 2.05
C SER A 15 -22.93 6.82 1.17
N ARG A 16 -21.87 7.25 0.47
CA ARG A 16 -21.91 8.38 -0.48
C ARG A 16 -22.84 8.10 -1.65
N LEU A 17 -22.72 6.94 -2.29
CA LEU A 17 -23.56 6.55 -3.44
C LEU A 17 -25.04 6.47 -3.06
N ARG A 18 -25.37 5.90 -1.88
CA ARG A 18 -26.75 5.88 -1.35
C ARG A 18 -27.28 7.29 -1.10
N ALA A 19 -26.48 8.16 -0.48
CA ALA A 19 -26.88 9.54 -0.20
C ALA A 19 -27.16 10.35 -1.49
N LEU A 20 -26.49 10.00 -2.58
CA LEU A 20 -26.69 10.60 -3.90
C LEU A 20 -27.78 9.91 -4.73
N GLY A 21 -28.38 8.82 -4.23
CA GLY A 21 -29.39 8.04 -4.96
C GLY A 21 -28.84 7.26 -6.16
N LEU A 22 -27.54 6.96 -6.17
CA LEU A 22 -26.87 6.22 -7.26
C LEU A 22 -26.91 4.71 -6.97
N SER A 23 -27.30 3.93 -7.97
CA SER A 23 -27.25 2.46 -7.92
C SER A 23 -25.81 1.95 -8.00
N PHE A 24 -25.49 0.92 -7.23
CA PHE A 24 -24.18 0.30 -7.23
C PHE A 24 -24.25 -1.20 -6.96
N VAL A 25 -23.20 -1.92 -7.34
CA VAL A 25 -23.01 -3.35 -7.06
C VAL A 25 -21.62 -3.57 -6.45
N ARG A 26 -21.52 -4.53 -5.53
CA ARG A 26 -20.25 -4.98 -4.97
C ARG A 26 -19.73 -6.15 -5.80
N LEU A 27 -18.57 -5.98 -6.42
CA LEU A 27 -17.93 -7.05 -7.19
C LEU A 27 -16.61 -7.45 -6.52
N LEU A 28 -16.54 -8.69 -6.03
CA LEU A 28 -15.32 -9.27 -5.46
C LEU A 28 -14.69 -10.22 -6.47
N LEU A 29 -13.45 -9.94 -6.86
CA LEU A 29 -12.68 -10.77 -7.79
C LEU A 29 -11.27 -10.99 -7.23
N SER A 30 -10.74 -12.20 -7.39
CA SER A 30 -9.33 -12.49 -7.06
C SER A 30 -8.36 -11.71 -7.93
N GLU A 31 -8.77 -11.41 -9.17
CA GLU A 31 -7.99 -10.66 -10.15
C GLU A 31 -8.92 -9.95 -11.14
N ILE A 32 -8.62 -8.67 -11.38
CA ILE A 32 -9.41 -7.76 -12.23
C ILE A 32 -8.83 -7.81 -13.65
N PHE A 33 -9.68 -8.17 -14.62
CA PHE A 33 -9.34 -8.15 -16.04
C PHE A 33 -10.41 -7.39 -16.82
N PRO A 34 -10.06 -6.69 -17.91
CA PRO A 34 -11.03 -6.01 -18.77
C PRO A 34 -12.15 -6.94 -19.24
N SER A 35 -11.82 -8.16 -19.67
CA SER A 35 -12.79 -9.14 -20.15
C SER A 35 -13.83 -9.56 -19.10
N LYS A 36 -13.46 -9.60 -17.81
CA LYS A 36 -14.40 -9.92 -16.71
C LYS A 36 -15.36 -8.76 -16.46
N LEU A 37 -14.86 -7.53 -16.45
CA LEU A 37 -15.70 -6.34 -16.22
C LEU A 37 -16.66 -6.10 -17.40
N SER A 38 -16.26 -6.45 -18.63
CA SER A 38 -17.12 -6.38 -19.81
C SER A 38 -18.36 -7.28 -19.76
N LEU A 39 -18.41 -8.25 -18.85
CA LEU A 39 -19.59 -9.11 -18.65
C LEU A 39 -20.76 -8.39 -17.95
N LEU A 40 -20.51 -7.19 -17.43
CA LEU A 40 -21.50 -6.35 -16.72
C LEU A 40 -21.66 -5.01 -17.47
N PRO A 41 -22.23 -5.02 -18.69
CA PRO A 41 -22.32 -3.83 -19.56
C PRO A 41 -23.18 -2.70 -18.97
N GLU A 42 -24.07 -3.02 -18.03
CA GLU A 42 -24.92 -2.08 -17.31
C GLU A 42 -24.15 -1.20 -16.31
N VAL A 43 -22.89 -1.53 -15.99
CA VAL A 43 -22.05 -0.74 -15.10
C VAL A 43 -21.31 0.34 -15.89
N ASP A 44 -21.58 1.60 -15.54
CA ASP A 44 -20.97 2.74 -16.22
C ASP A 44 -19.54 3.03 -15.78
N VAL A 45 -19.24 2.83 -14.49
CA VAL A 45 -17.96 3.17 -13.87
C VAL A 45 -17.61 2.15 -12.80
N TRP A 46 -16.33 1.78 -12.72
CA TRP A 46 -15.77 0.92 -11.69
C TRP A 46 -14.91 1.72 -10.72
N VAL A 47 -14.95 1.37 -9.43
CA VAL A 47 -14.03 1.93 -8.42
C VAL A 47 -13.20 0.80 -7.83
N GLN A 48 -11.88 0.92 -7.94
CA GLN A 48 -10.95 -0.08 -7.47
C GLN A 48 -10.63 0.14 -5.97
N VAL A 49 -11.27 -0.64 -5.10
CA VAL A 49 -11.06 -0.55 -3.63
C VAL A 49 -9.79 -1.31 -3.14
N ALA A 50 -9.05 -1.93 -4.06
CA ALA A 50 -7.80 -2.66 -3.82
C ALA A 50 -6.57 -1.79 -4.16
N CYS A 51 -5.41 -2.41 -4.43
CA CYS A 51 -4.20 -1.69 -4.81
C CYS A 51 -4.43 -0.82 -6.07
N PRO A 52 -4.32 0.52 -6.00
CA PRO A 52 -4.78 1.45 -7.04
C PRO A 52 -3.96 1.44 -8.33
N ARG A 53 -2.93 0.58 -8.41
CA ARG A 53 -2.06 0.51 -9.58
C ARG A 53 -2.81 0.17 -10.87
N LEU A 54 -3.86 -0.66 -10.83
CA LEU A 54 -4.62 -0.97 -12.05
C LEU A 54 -5.33 0.24 -12.63
N SER A 55 -5.93 1.06 -11.77
CA SER A 55 -6.59 2.31 -12.19
C SER A 55 -5.57 3.34 -12.69
N ILE A 56 -4.43 3.50 -12.01
CA ILE A 56 -3.41 4.50 -12.35
C ILE A 56 -2.58 4.10 -13.59
N ASP A 57 -2.00 2.89 -13.59
CA ASP A 57 -1.02 2.47 -14.60
C ASP A 57 -1.69 1.86 -15.84
N TRP A 58 -2.88 1.27 -15.68
CA TRP A 58 -3.56 0.46 -16.72
C TRP A 58 -5.03 0.83 -16.93
N GLY A 59 -5.50 1.98 -16.43
CA GLY A 59 -6.90 2.39 -16.52
C GLY A 59 -7.44 2.45 -17.95
N THR A 60 -6.57 2.75 -18.94
CA THR A 60 -6.92 2.83 -20.37
C THR A 60 -7.17 1.47 -21.03
N ALA A 61 -6.80 0.37 -20.38
CA ALA A 61 -7.07 -0.99 -20.89
C ALA A 61 -8.53 -1.43 -20.65
N PHE A 62 -9.29 -0.67 -19.85
CA PHE A 62 -10.68 -0.99 -19.53
C PHE A 62 -11.65 -0.22 -20.44
N PRO A 63 -12.71 -0.87 -20.93
CA PRO A 63 -13.69 -0.21 -21.81
C PRO A 63 -14.56 0.81 -21.08
N LYS A 64 -14.67 0.68 -19.76
CA LYS A 64 -15.37 1.59 -18.85
C LYS A 64 -14.35 2.15 -17.85
N PRO A 65 -14.52 3.40 -17.36
CA PRO A 65 -13.57 4.00 -16.42
C PRO A 65 -13.36 3.13 -15.18
N LEU A 66 -12.10 2.91 -14.80
CA LEU A 66 -11.69 2.25 -13.57
C LEU A 66 -10.98 3.28 -12.68
N LEU A 67 -11.69 3.81 -11.68
CA LEU A 67 -11.22 4.89 -10.83
C LEU A 67 -10.49 4.37 -9.58
N THR A 68 -9.55 5.16 -9.08
CA THR A 68 -9.08 5.03 -7.70
C THR A 68 -10.16 5.53 -6.72
N PRO A 69 -10.09 5.17 -5.42
CA PRO A 69 -11.02 5.73 -4.44
C PRO A 69 -10.87 7.24 -4.26
N TYR A 70 -9.68 7.79 -4.49
CA TYR A 70 -9.45 9.25 -4.51
C TYR A 70 -10.21 9.91 -5.67
N GLU A 71 -10.08 9.37 -6.88
CA GLU A 71 -10.80 9.86 -8.07
C GLU A 71 -12.31 9.74 -7.89
N ALA A 72 -12.78 8.66 -7.28
CA ALA A 72 -14.19 8.51 -6.93
C ALA A 72 -14.65 9.62 -5.96
N ALA A 73 -13.86 9.95 -4.93
CA ALA A 73 -14.18 11.06 -4.02
C ALA A 73 -14.26 12.42 -4.75
N VAL A 74 -13.37 12.67 -5.73
CA VAL A 74 -13.45 13.86 -6.57
C VAL A 74 -14.70 13.83 -7.47
N ALA A 75 -14.99 12.71 -8.13
CA ALA A 75 -16.13 12.55 -9.03
C ALA A 75 -17.48 12.70 -8.30
N LEU A 76 -17.56 12.21 -7.05
CA LEU A 76 -18.72 12.36 -6.18
C LEU A 76 -18.80 13.76 -5.52
N ARG A 77 -17.84 14.65 -5.82
CA ARG A 77 -17.75 16.04 -5.33
C ARG A 77 -17.54 16.14 -3.81
N ASP A 78 -16.90 15.14 -3.22
CA ASP A 78 -16.55 15.14 -1.79
C ASP A 78 -15.35 16.05 -1.53
N ILE A 79 -14.43 16.09 -2.49
CA ILE A 79 -13.23 16.92 -2.46
C ILE A 79 -12.95 17.53 -3.82
N SER A 80 -12.16 18.60 -3.83
CA SER A 80 -11.57 19.13 -5.07
C SER A 80 -10.35 18.30 -5.47
N TRP A 81 -10.04 18.32 -6.77
CA TRP A 81 -8.80 17.73 -7.30
C TRP A 81 -7.57 18.36 -6.64
N GLN A 82 -6.64 17.52 -6.18
CA GLN A 82 -5.41 17.90 -5.53
C GLN A 82 -4.22 17.85 -6.50
N GLN A 83 -3.28 18.77 -6.32
CA GLN A 83 -2.00 18.82 -7.03
C GLN A 83 -0.87 18.95 -6.00
N PRO A 84 0.13 18.05 -6.01
CA PRO A 84 0.29 16.90 -6.91
C PRO A 84 -0.78 15.80 -6.71
N TYR A 85 -0.91 14.88 -7.68
CA TYR A 85 -1.82 13.73 -7.54
C TYR A 85 -1.44 12.91 -6.29
N PRO A 86 -2.39 12.66 -5.38
CA PRO A 86 -2.06 12.01 -4.12
C PRO A 86 -1.80 10.51 -4.31
N MET A 87 -0.59 10.09 -3.92
CA MET A 87 -0.17 8.69 -3.91
C MET A 87 -0.21 8.11 -2.49
N ASP A 88 -1.28 8.42 -1.74
CA ASP A 88 -1.38 8.23 -0.28
C ASP A 88 -2.22 7.02 0.14
N PHE A 89 -2.61 6.15 -0.80
CA PHE A 89 -3.56 5.06 -0.56
C PHE A 89 -3.22 4.16 0.65
N TYR A 90 -1.94 3.86 0.86
CA TYR A 90 -1.41 3.11 2.02
C TYR A 90 -0.57 3.98 2.98
N ALA A 91 -0.57 5.31 2.81
CA ALA A 91 0.21 6.20 3.65
C ALA A 91 -0.29 6.15 5.11
N GLY A 92 0.62 6.35 6.06
CA GLY A 92 0.24 6.53 7.47
C GLY A 92 -0.41 7.89 7.73
N SER A 93 0.03 8.92 7.00
CA SER A 93 -0.58 10.25 6.97
C SER A 93 -1.64 10.29 5.87
N SER A 94 -2.83 9.80 6.21
CA SER A 94 -4.00 9.78 5.32
C SER A 94 -4.48 11.20 5.00
N LEU A 95 -4.73 11.50 3.72
CA LEU A 95 -5.37 12.76 3.30
C LEU A 95 -6.91 12.69 3.34
N GLY A 96 -7.49 11.50 3.50
CA GLY A 96 -8.93 11.34 3.57
C GLY A 96 -9.45 9.90 3.54
N PRO A 97 -10.79 9.73 3.54
CA PRO A 97 -11.46 8.44 3.70
C PRO A 97 -11.28 7.48 2.51
N TRP A 98 -10.65 7.92 1.42
CA TRP A 98 -10.26 7.10 0.27
C TRP A 98 -8.97 6.29 0.49
N THR A 99 -8.37 6.34 1.68
CA THR A 99 -7.12 5.64 2.02
C THR A 99 -7.34 4.56 3.06
N VAL A 100 -6.47 3.55 3.07
CA VAL A 100 -6.62 2.35 3.92
C VAL A 100 -6.41 2.66 5.41
N ASN A 101 -5.51 3.59 5.72
CA ASN A 101 -5.17 3.96 7.10
C ASN A 101 -5.92 5.19 7.62
N HIS A 102 -6.96 5.66 6.92
CA HIS A 102 -7.75 6.80 7.38
C HIS A 102 -8.36 6.55 8.77
N GLY A 103 -8.27 7.55 9.65
CA GLY A 103 -8.76 7.47 11.03
C GLY A 103 -7.99 6.47 11.91
N GLN A 104 -6.91 5.88 11.42
CA GLN A 104 -5.96 5.15 12.24
C GLN A 104 -4.89 6.13 12.70
N ASP A 105 -5.21 6.95 13.71
CA ASP A 105 -4.20 7.74 14.40
C ASP A 105 -3.09 6.80 14.84
N ARG A 106 -1.92 6.90 14.20
CA ARG A 106 -0.69 6.42 14.82
C ARG A 106 -0.59 7.23 16.09
N ARG A 107 -0.82 6.58 17.25
CA ARG A 107 -0.48 7.14 18.56
C ARG A 107 0.86 7.86 18.40
N PRO A 108 0.99 9.12 18.86
CA PRO A 108 2.27 9.81 18.81
C PRO A 108 3.32 8.84 19.31
N HIS A 109 4.39 8.62 18.53
CA HIS A 109 5.50 7.81 19.00
C HIS A 109 5.86 8.34 20.39
N ALA A 110 5.61 7.52 21.43
CA ALA A 110 6.01 7.88 22.77
C ALA A 110 7.50 8.25 22.70
N PRO A 111 7.93 9.38 23.30
CA PRO A 111 9.34 9.76 23.26
C PRO A 111 10.16 8.56 23.71
N GLY A 112 11.11 8.16 22.87
CA GLY A 112 11.87 6.93 23.02
C GLY A 112 12.40 6.77 24.44
N ARG A 113 12.33 5.55 24.97
CA ARG A 113 12.98 5.20 26.24
C ARG A 113 14.42 5.74 26.22
N PRO A 114 14.88 6.45 27.27
CA PRO A 114 16.27 6.88 27.33
C PRO A 114 17.16 5.63 27.30
N ALA A 115 18.21 5.71 26.48
CA ALA A 115 19.23 4.67 26.41
C ALA A 115 19.76 4.41 27.83
N ARG A 116 19.64 3.16 28.29
CA ARG A 116 20.28 2.70 29.53
C ARG A 116 21.78 2.94 29.40
N GLY A 117 22.33 3.78 30.28
CA GLY A 117 23.74 4.13 30.31
C GLY A 117 24.64 2.91 30.48
N LYS A 118 25.79 2.95 29.79
CA LYS A 118 26.90 2.02 30.00
C LYS A 118 27.40 2.18 31.44
N VAL A 119 27.38 1.10 32.22
CA VAL A 119 28.19 0.99 33.43
C VAL A 119 29.54 0.43 33.01
N GLN A 120 30.59 1.17 33.33
CA GLN A 120 31.97 0.84 33.11
C GLN A 120 32.54 0.29 34.41
N GLU A 121 33.18 -0.89 34.36
CA GLU A 121 34.07 -1.33 35.42
C GLU A 121 35.26 -2.07 34.81
N GLU A 122 36.45 -1.61 35.18
CA GLU A 122 37.76 -1.90 34.62
C GLU A 122 38.60 -2.59 35.70
N SER A 123 39.25 -3.72 35.37
CA SER A 123 40.34 -4.29 36.18
C SER A 123 41.23 -5.24 35.35
N THR A 124 42.31 -4.70 34.78
CA THR A 124 43.75 -5.09 34.89
C THR A 124 44.06 -6.53 35.40
N HIS A 125 44.88 -7.46 34.85
CA HIS A 125 45.74 -7.64 33.65
C HIS A 125 46.28 -9.14 33.62
N PRO A 126 47.27 -9.61 32.81
CA PRO A 126 47.18 -10.65 31.73
C PRO A 126 48.06 -11.93 31.99
N PRO A 127 48.66 -12.68 31.00
CA PRO A 127 48.42 -12.92 29.55
C PRO A 127 48.42 -14.43 29.12
N SER A 128 48.00 -14.76 27.90
CA SER A 128 48.79 -15.55 26.90
C SER A 128 48.01 -15.83 25.60
N ALA A 129 48.73 -15.72 24.49
CA ALA A 129 48.26 -15.72 23.10
C ALA A 129 47.74 -17.07 22.56
N VAL A 130 46.71 -17.04 21.72
CA VAL A 130 46.49 -17.98 20.60
C VAL A 130 45.78 -17.25 19.45
N THR A 131 46.13 -17.66 18.24
CA THR A 131 46.03 -17.04 16.91
C THR A 131 44.63 -16.93 16.29
N CYS A 132 44.55 -16.10 15.24
CA CYS A 132 43.36 -15.71 14.47
C CYS A 132 43.37 -16.41 13.09
N GLU A 133 42.32 -17.16 12.76
CA GLU A 133 41.93 -17.65 11.42
C GLU A 133 40.50 -18.23 11.62
N ASP A 134 39.47 -18.02 10.81
CA ASP A 134 39.38 -17.75 9.38
C ASP A 134 37.99 -17.11 9.09
N CYS A 135 37.92 -16.23 8.11
CA CYS A 135 36.75 -15.42 7.76
C CYS A 135 36.30 -15.79 6.34
N SER A 136 35.20 -16.54 6.20
CA SER A 136 34.69 -16.96 4.88
C SER A 136 33.50 -16.11 4.46
N CYS A 137 33.73 -15.18 3.55
CA CYS A 137 32.73 -14.56 2.69
C CYS A 137 33.34 -14.47 1.29
N ARG A 138 32.89 -15.29 0.32
CA ARG A 138 33.14 -15.02 -1.10
C ARG A 138 31.90 -15.30 -1.94
N ASP A 139 31.49 -14.23 -2.62
CA ASP A 139 30.70 -14.15 -3.84
C ASP A 139 31.07 -15.18 -4.91
N GLU A 140 30.06 -15.77 -5.54
CA GLU A 140 30.18 -16.46 -6.83
C GLU A 140 30.04 -15.48 -8.00
N LYS A 141 30.95 -15.57 -8.98
CA LYS A 141 30.77 -15.00 -10.32
C LYS A 141 31.16 -16.03 -11.40
N VAL A 142 30.19 -16.23 -12.30
CA VAL A 142 30.14 -17.02 -13.54
C VAL A 142 31.35 -16.89 -14.49
N ALA A 143 31.75 -17.99 -15.15
CA ALA A 143 32.25 -18.08 -16.55
C ALA A 143 32.33 -19.56 -17.05
N PRO A 144 32.64 -19.90 -18.34
CA PRO A 144 31.70 -20.58 -19.24
C PRO A 144 32.16 -21.95 -19.82
N LEU A 145 31.26 -22.49 -20.66
CA LEU A 145 31.21 -23.68 -21.52
C LEU A 145 32.51 -24.27 -22.09
N ALA A 146 32.48 -25.58 -22.32
CA ALA A 146 33.44 -26.36 -23.11
C ALA A 146 32.69 -27.37 -24.02
N PRO A 147 33.38 -28.02 -24.97
CA PRO A 147 33.22 -27.93 -26.42
C PRO A 147 32.07 -28.75 -27.02
#